data_AF-E0UAC1-F1
#
_entry.id   AF-E0UAC1-F1
#
_cell.length_a   1.000
_cell.length_b   1.000
_cell.length_c   1.000
_cell.angle_alpha   90.00
_cell.angle_beta   90.00
_cell.angle_gamma   90.00
#
_symmetry.space_group_name_H-M   'P 1'
#
loop_
_entity.id
_entity.type
_entity.pdbx_description
1 polymer ?
#
loop_
_entity_poly.entity_id
_entity_poly.type
_entity_poly.pdbx_seq_one_letter_code
_entity_poly.pdbx_strand_id
1 'polypeptide(L)'
;MGKIRQVKTSQSKANNPLSKSKQAELRTGRSLATDPPRKINPEHSTVITHHLENISLSPSPTPSSLFQPKLQPLVTAYTHSPNNLIQRFDEESPGPLTPTQVIQAKNWYAAKKQQYTPEIIKQIQAKVGVTQTGEINSETVQAVALWQQSNPPLKVDGMAGPRTLPAAFASGLAEEKSINQYVGAAKTIQTQWATLKTPQARASALIKVVNERLSAAGVPICNQALKDLGAAAGQLSFETWTIDLGKEAFSKATLTDAEAAEIADTVYHEARHAEQWYRMAQMLAGKGRSAKAIARETGIKAEVVATAVSNPLKPGSMEALIAEGWHESVYGARAAYREQVLTEVLASKTALNKAQETYNKSPTKTNQAKLDAAQKRFDIAYAKYVDLPEEADAHRVGHAVNVAYQSPTSP
;
A
#
# COMPACT_ATOMS: atom_id res chain seq x y z
N MET A 1 7.26 53.01 -60.80
CA MET A 1 6.18 52.44 -59.97
C MET A 1 6.84 51.76 -58.78
N GLY A 2 6.75 52.16 -57.51
CA GLY A 2 6.20 53.31 -56.81
C GLY A 2 6.83 53.29 -55.41
N LYS A 3 7.54 54.40 -55.08
CA LYS A 3 7.87 55.03 -53.77
C LYS A 3 8.11 54.13 -52.53
N ILE A 4 9.33 54.04 -51.99
CA ILE A 4 10.04 54.99 -51.07
C ILE A 4 9.34 55.16 -49.70
N ARG A 5 9.97 54.66 -48.61
CA ARG A 5 10.62 55.49 -47.56
C ARG A 5 11.41 54.65 -46.55
N GLN A 6 12.68 55.03 -46.40
CA GLN A 6 13.55 54.77 -45.24
C GLN A 6 13.15 55.67 -44.07
N VAL A 7 13.42 55.23 -42.83
CA VAL A 7 14.08 56.06 -41.81
C VAL A 7 15.05 55.18 -41.01
N LYS A 8 16.33 55.58 -41.01
CA LYS A 8 17.39 55.14 -40.12
C LYS A 8 17.31 55.91 -38.81
N THR A 9 17.69 55.29 -37.69
CA THR A 9 18.51 55.96 -36.67
C THR A 9 19.51 54.98 -36.07
N SER A 10 20.70 55.50 -35.88
CA SER A 10 21.95 54.83 -35.57
C SER A 10 22.58 55.49 -34.34
N GLN A 11 23.11 54.70 -33.41
CA GLN A 11 24.18 55.05 -32.44
C GLN A 11 24.43 53.76 -31.63
N SER A 12 25.49 52.96 -31.78
CA SER A 12 26.96 53.15 -31.71
C SER A 12 27.54 52.75 -30.34
N LYS A 13 28.49 51.80 -30.38
CA LYS A 13 29.66 51.60 -29.49
C LYS A 13 29.37 51.10 -28.06
N ALA A 14 30.14 50.23 -27.41
CA ALA A 14 31.34 49.46 -27.74
C ALA A 14 31.60 48.41 -26.61
N ASN A 15 32.37 47.37 -26.96
CA ASN A 15 33.38 46.65 -26.15
C ASN A 15 33.04 45.99 -24.79
N ASN A 16 33.05 44.64 -24.78
CA ASN A 16 33.96 43.69 -24.06
C ASN A 16 34.30 43.88 -22.55
N PRO A 17 34.84 42.87 -21.82
CA PRO A 17 34.60 41.41 -21.77
C PRO A 17 34.45 40.87 -20.32
N LEU A 18 34.22 39.56 -20.20
CA LEU A 18 34.58 38.70 -19.07
C LEU A 18 35.97 39.03 -18.46
N SER A 19 36.12 39.04 -17.13
CA SER A 19 37.13 38.22 -16.45
C SER A 19 36.99 38.17 -14.92
N LYS A 20 37.58 37.10 -14.39
CA LYS A 20 37.70 36.59 -13.01
C LYS A 20 38.36 37.57 -12.02
N SER A 21 38.00 37.49 -10.73
CA SER A 21 38.96 37.08 -9.67
C SER A 21 38.38 37.06 -8.24
N LYS A 22 38.91 36.09 -7.50
CA LYS A 22 38.79 35.68 -6.09
C LYS A 22 39.30 36.70 -5.03
N GLN A 23 38.95 36.39 -3.76
CA GLN A 23 39.54 36.77 -2.44
C GLN A 23 39.05 38.11 -1.83
N ALA A 24 38.79 38.31 -0.53
CA ALA A 24 38.90 37.54 0.74
C ALA A 24 37.93 38.18 1.78
N GLU A 25 37.26 37.43 2.67
CA GLU A 25 37.53 37.26 4.12
C GLU A 25 36.56 37.97 5.11
N LEU A 26 36.09 37.17 6.08
CA LEU A 26 35.81 37.41 7.50
C LEU A 26 34.51 38.10 8.03
N ARG A 27 33.84 37.29 8.87
CA ARG A 27 33.11 37.59 10.14
C ARG A 27 31.73 38.26 10.07
N THR A 28 30.69 37.51 10.45
CA THR A 28 30.06 37.52 11.79
C THR A 28 28.82 36.62 11.81
N GLY A 29 28.53 36.03 12.98
CA GLY A 29 27.65 34.88 13.14
C GLY A 29 26.16 35.11 12.89
N ARG A 30 25.45 34.02 12.54
CA ARG A 30 23.99 33.97 12.60
C ARG A 30 23.48 32.54 12.78
N SER A 31 22.81 32.36 13.92
CA SER A 31 21.62 31.53 14.18
C SER A 31 21.39 30.29 13.29
N LEU A 32 21.45 29.11 13.92
CA LEU A 32 20.87 27.86 13.44
C LEU A 32 19.33 28.00 13.38
N ALA A 33 18.83 28.44 12.23
CA ALA A 33 17.44 28.24 11.84
C ALA A 33 17.37 26.98 10.98
N THR A 34 16.43 26.09 11.32
CA THR A 34 16.11 24.86 10.62
C THR A 34 15.75 25.12 9.16
N ASP A 35 16.49 24.52 8.23
CA ASP A 35 16.11 24.49 6.82
C ASP A 35 14.76 23.75 6.67
N PRO A 36 13.80 24.31 5.91
CA PRO A 36 12.58 23.57 5.57
C PRO A 36 12.90 22.39 4.64
N PRO A 37 12.14 21.29 4.72
CA PRO A 37 12.38 20.11 3.90
C PRO A 37 12.32 20.46 2.41
N ARG A 38 13.35 19.99 1.69
CA ARG A 38 13.51 20.14 0.24
C ARG A 38 12.26 19.56 -0.45
N LYS A 39 11.55 20.39 -1.23
CA LYS A 39 10.41 19.97 -2.06
C LYS A 39 10.88 18.85 -3.01
N ILE A 40 10.39 17.64 -2.80
CA ILE A 40 10.56 16.53 -3.73
C ILE A 40 9.73 16.86 -4.97
N ASN A 41 10.32 16.73 -6.16
CA ASN A 41 9.62 16.97 -7.42
C ASN A 41 8.60 15.83 -7.63
N PRO A 42 7.28 16.12 -7.68
CA PRO A 42 6.26 15.08 -7.82
C PRO A 42 6.40 14.23 -9.08
N GLU A 43 7.03 14.75 -10.15
CA GLU A 43 7.18 14.01 -11.42
C GLU A 43 8.05 12.75 -11.32
N HIS A 44 8.97 12.66 -10.35
CA HIS A 44 9.83 11.48 -10.20
C HIS A 44 9.16 10.33 -9.43
N SER A 45 8.23 10.65 -8.52
CA SER A 45 7.49 9.65 -7.72
C SER A 45 6.46 8.88 -8.57
N THR A 46 5.85 9.59 -9.52
CA THR A 46 4.87 9.01 -10.44
C THR A 46 5.49 7.96 -11.36
N VAL A 47 6.69 8.19 -11.89
CA VAL A 47 7.34 7.29 -12.86
C VAL A 47 7.76 5.94 -12.22
N ILE A 48 8.16 5.94 -10.95
CA ILE A 48 8.62 4.72 -10.28
C ILE A 48 7.44 3.85 -9.83
N THR A 49 6.32 4.46 -9.42
CA THR A 49 5.08 3.73 -9.08
C THR A 49 4.57 2.93 -10.29
N HIS A 50 4.53 3.53 -11.49
CA HIS A 50 4.12 2.82 -12.73
C HIS A 50 5.06 1.68 -13.17
N HIS A 51 6.31 1.64 -12.70
CA HIS A 51 7.29 0.61 -13.12
C HIS A 51 7.32 -0.62 -12.19
N LEU A 52 6.76 -0.49 -10.98
CA LEU A 52 6.86 -1.49 -9.92
C LEU A 52 5.67 -2.42 -9.81
N GLU A 53 4.49 -1.95 -10.21
CA GLU A 53 3.29 -2.77 -10.35
C GLU A 53 3.39 -3.75 -11.55
N ASN A 54 4.48 -3.67 -12.35
CA ASN A 54 4.88 -4.68 -13.33
C ASN A 54 5.70 -5.84 -12.73
N ILE A 55 5.93 -5.87 -11.41
CA ILE A 55 6.61 -7.00 -10.75
C ILE A 55 5.63 -8.16 -10.60
N SER A 56 5.55 -8.97 -11.64
CA SER A 56 4.94 -10.29 -11.53
C SER A 56 5.76 -11.22 -10.63
N LEU A 57 5.06 -11.82 -9.67
CA LEU A 57 5.45 -13.08 -9.08
C LEU A 57 4.80 -14.21 -9.90
N SER A 58 5.56 -14.82 -10.80
CA SER A 58 5.30 -16.24 -11.10
C SER A 58 5.52 -17.05 -9.82
N PRO A 59 4.79 -18.16 -9.59
CA PRO A 59 4.95 -18.94 -8.38
C PRO A 59 6.41 -19.36 -8.23
N SER A 60 7.05 -18.93 -7.15
CA SER A 60 8.28 -19.57 -6.72
C SER A 60 8.04 -21.08 -6.66
N PRO A 61 8.97 -21.92 -7.10
CA PRO A 61 8.88 -23.35 -6.82
C PRO A 61 8.66 -23.50 -5.31
N THR A 62 7.66 -24.30 -4.94
CA THR A 62 7.33 -24.66 -3.54
C THR A 62 8.60 -24.69 -2.69
N PRO A 63 8.66 -23.96 -1.56
CA PRO A 63 9.82 -24.03 -0.69
C PRO A 63 10.03 -25.47 -0.29
N SER A 64 11.23 -25.99 -0.59
CA SER A 64 11.66 -27.27 -0.07
C SER A 64 11.50 -27.23 1.45
N SER A 65 10.73 -28.19 1.95
CA SER A 65 10.39 -28.47 3.35
C SER A 65 11.63 -28.60 4.24
N LEU A 66 12.25 -27.49 4.63
CA LEU A 66 13.22 -27.45 5.71
C LEU A 66 13.03 -26.16 6.52
N PHE A 67 12.73 -26.35 7.81
CA PHE A 67 12.46 -25.34 8.85
C PHE A 67 11.05 -24.76 8.94
N GLN A 68 10.10 -25.58 9.43
CA GLN A 68 9.05 -25.10 10.32
C GLN A 68 9.50 -25.31 11.78
N PRO A 69 9.59 -24.27 12.62
CA PRO A 69 9.68 -24.49 14.07
C PRO A 69 8.34 -25.03 14.57
N LYS A 70 8.38 -26.23 15.18
CA LYS A 70 7.22 -26.81 15.90
C LYS A 70 6.84 -25.89 17.05
N LEU A 71 5.75 -25.15 16.91
CA LEU A 71 5.07 -24.52 18.04
C LEU A 71 4.15 -25.57 18.69
N GLN A 72 4.46 -25.93 19.93
CA GLN A 72 3.57 -26.74 20.78
C GLN A 72 2.47 -25.84 21.37
N PRO A 73 1.24 -26.35 21.54
CA PRO A 73 0.19 -25.60 22.23
C PRO A 73 0.43 -25.62 23.74
N LEU A 74 0.71 -24.46 24.34
CA LEU A 74 0.58 -24.27 25.78
C LEU A 74 -0.91 -24.05 26.11
N VAL A 75 -1.54 -25.07 26.69
CA VAL A 75 -2.81 -24.94 27.41
C VAL A 75 -2.44 -24.85 28.89
N THR A 76 -2.60 -23.68 29.51
CA THR A 76 -2.45 -23.53 30.96
C THR A 76 -3.76 -23.01 31.54
N ALA A 77 -4.40 -23.84 32.35
CA ALA A 77 -5.58 -23.47 33.14
C ALA A 77 -5.14 -22.60 34.32
N TYR A 78 -5.75 -21.42 34.46
CA TYR A 78 -5.54 -20.52 35.60
C TYR A 78 -6.53 -20.81 36.71
N THR A 79 -6.03 -21.22 37.88
CA THR A 79 -6.77 -21.24 39.14
C THR A 79 -6.40 -20.00 39.97
N HIS A 80 -7.43 -19.31 40.47
CA HIS A 80 -7.30 -18.15 41.36
C HIS A 80 -6.87 -18.58 42.77
N SER A 81 -5.95 -17.84 43.38
CA SER A 81 -5.78 -17.81 44.85
C SER A 81 -5.35 -16.40 45.30
N PRO A 82 -5.91 -15.83 46.38
CA PRO A 82 -5.64 -14.45 46.78
C PRO A 82 -4.64 -14.32 47.95
N ASN A 83 -4.10 -13.11 48.09
CA ASN A 83 -3.31 -12.50 49.18
C ASN A 83 -1.78 -12.47 49.03
N ASN A 84 -1.24 -11.29 48.66
CA ASN A 84 -0.45 -10.47 49.59
C ASN A 84 -0.17 -9.04 49.09
N LEU A 85 0.08 -8.15 50.05
CA LEU A 85 -0.02 -6.69 50.01
C LEU A 85 1.33 -5.97 49.75
N ILE A 86 1.25 -4.93 48.89
CA ILE A 86 2.05 -3.67 48.82
C ILE A 86 3.51 -3.76 48.33
N GLN A 87 3.65 -3.69 47.00
CA GLN A 87 4.42 -2.66 46.27
C GLN A 87 3.64 -2.33 44.99
N ARG A 88 3.01 -1.15 44.89
CA ARG A 88 2.29 -0.73 43.67
C ARG A 88 3.30 -0.29 42.60
N PHE A 89 3.92 -1.25 41.94
CA PHE A 89 4.23 -1.13 40.53
C PHE A 89 3.01 -1.69 39.79
N ASP A 90 2.54 -1.01 38.76
CA ASP A 90 1.46 -1.45 37.89
C ASP A 90 1.72 -2.89 37.43
N GLU A 91 1.09 -3.88 38.07
CA GLU A 91 1.29 -5.29 37.75
C GLU A 91 1.00 -5.51 36.27
N GLU A 92 2.02 -6.03 35.60
CA GLU A 92 2.06 -6.34 34.18
C GLU A 92 0.87 -7.22 33.82
N SER A 93 -0.09 -6.68 33.07
CA SER A 93 -1.03 -7.55 32.35
C SER A 93 -0.17 -8.49 31.49
N PRO A 94 -0.33 -9.84 31.63
CA PRO A 94 0.49 -10.83 30.95
C PRO A 94 0.16 -10.83 29.46
N GLY A 95 0.66 -9.81 28.76
CA GLY A 95 0.50 -9.64 27.33
C GLY A 95 1.82 -9.82 26.59
N PRO A 96 1.78 -9.87 25.25
CA PRO A 96 2.93 -10.21 24.42
C PRO A 96 4.00 -9.10 24.38
N LEU A 97 3.72 -7.91 24.92
CA LEU A 97 4.67 -6.80 24.97
C LEU A 97 5.36 -6.69 26.33
N THR A 98 6.65 -6.38 26.30
CA THR A 98 7.41 -5.96 27.48
C THR A 98 6.94 -4.58 27.99
N PRO A 99 7.20 -4.22 29.26
CA PRO A 99 6.88 -2.89 29.78
C PRO A 99 7.43 -1.73 28.93
N THR A 100 8.66 -1.88 28.42
CA THR A 100 9.28 -0.89 27.52
C THR A 100 8.49 -0.72 26.22
N GLN A 101 8.05 -1.82 25.60
CA GLN A 101 7.22 -1.77 24.38
C GLN A 101 5.84 -1.15 24.67
N VAL A 102 5.25 -1.43 25.82
CA VAL A 102 3.98 -0.80 26.24
C VAL A 102 4.15 0.72 26.35
N ILE A 103 5.21 1.19 27.01
CA ILE A 103 5.53 2.62 27.12
C ILE A 103 5.73 3.24 25.73
N GLN A 104 6.45 2.56 24.83
CA GLN A 104 6.66 3.03 23.45
C GLN A 104 5.33 3.17 22.69
N ALA A 105 4.44 2.19 22.78
CA ALA A 105 3.13 2.25 22.15
C ALA A 105 2.27 3.39 22.72
N LYS A 106 2.21 3.54 24.05
CA LYS A 106 1.49 4.66 24.70
C LYS A 106 2.01 6.02 24.23
N ASN A 107 3.34 6.19 24.16
CA ASN A 107 3.96 7.42 23.65
C ASN A 107 3.62 7.67 22.18
N TRP A 108 3.53 6.63 21.37
CA TRP A 108 3.13 6.74 19.97
C TRP A 108 1.69 7.25 19.81
N TYR A 109 0.74 6.77 20.62
CA TYR A 109 -0.64 7.29 20.63
C TYR A 109 -0.69 8.72 21.15
N ALA A 110 0.03 9.04 22.23
CA ALA A 110 0.09 10.39 22.78
C ALA A 110 0.62 11.42 21.75
N ALA A 111 1.62 11.04 20.96
CA ALA A 111 2.15 11.86 19.87
C ALA A 111 1.13 12.08 18.73
N LYS A 112 0.06 11.26 18.65
CA LYS A 112 -1.00 11.33 17.65
C LYS A 112 -2.37 11.63 18.26
N LYS A 113 -2.43 12.28 19.42
CA LYS A 113 -3.68 12.57 20.15
C LYS A 113 -4.77 13.29 19.33
N GLN A 114 -4.39 14.04 18.28
CA GLN A 114 -5.34 14.70 17.39
C GLN A 114 -6.03 13.72 16.43
N GLN A 115 -5.36 12.63 16.08
CA GLN A 115 -5.87 11.57 15.22
C GLN A 115 -6.61 10.50 16.03
N TYR A 116 -6.07 10.17 17.21
CA TYR A 116 -6.61 9.17 18.13
C TYR A 116 -7.45 9.84 19.22
N THR A 117 -8.59 10.39 18.83
CA THR A 117 -9.55 11.00 19.76
C THR A 117 -10.14 9.94 20.72
N PRO A 118 -10.75 10.35 21.84
CA PRO A 118 -11.42 9.41 22.74
C PRO A 118 -12.42 8.49 22.02
N GLU A 119 -13.16 9.00 21.02
CA GLU A 119 -14.10 8.21 20.22
C GLU A 119 -13.42 7.16 19.34
N ILE A 120 -12.27 7.48 18.74
CA ILE A 120 -11.45 6.51 17.99
C ILE A 120 -10.89 5.45 18.95
N ILE A 121 -10.40 5.87 20.12
CA ILE A 121 -9.88 4.95 21.12
C ILE A 121 -10.96 3.99 21.62
N LYS A 122 -12.19 4.48 21.85
CA LYS A 122 -13.33 3.62 22.21
C LYS A 122 -13.63 2.57 21.13
N GLN A 123 -13.55 2.93 19.85
CA GLN A 123 -13.71 1.97 18.76
C GLN A 123 -12.60 0.91 18.74
N ILE A 124 -11.34 1.31 18.95
CA ILE A 124 -10.20 0.38 19.08
C ILE A 124 -10.42 -0.56 20.27
N GLN A 125 -10.76 -0.01 21.44
CA GLN A 125 -11.02 -0.77 22.66
C GLN A 125 -12.16 -1.78 22.48
N ALA A 126 -13.26 -1.36 21.85
CA ALA A 126 -14.37 -2.24 21.50
C ALA A 126 -13.90 -3.40 20.60
N LYS A 127 -13.09 -3.09 19.59
CA LYS A 127 -12.61 -4.08 18.62
C LYS A 127 -11.68 -5.12 19.25
N VAL A 128 -10.89 -4.75 20.25
CA VAL A 128 -9.96 -5.65 20.93
C VAL A 128 -10.52 -6.22 22.24
N GLY A 129 -11.78 -5.93 22.57
CA GLY A 129 -12.49 -6.55 23.68
C GLY A 129 -12.13 -6.02 25.07
N VAL A 130 -11.70 -4.75 25.18
CA VAL A 130 -11.43 -4.11 26.49
C VAL A 130 -12.42 -2.99 26.79
N THR A 131 -12.43 -2.52 28.04
CA THR A 131 -13.32 -1.43 28.49
C THR A 131 -13.10 -0.16 27.65
N GLN A 132 -14.20 0.41 27.14
CA GLN A 132 -14.20 1.58 26.25
C GLN A 132 -14.05 2.90 27.01
N THR A 133 -12.91 3.11 27.67
CA THR A 133 -12.62 4.34 28.43
C THR A 133 -12.40 5.56 27.54
N GLY A 134 -11.95 5.37 26.30
CA GLY A 134 -11.46 6.44 25.43
C GLY A 134 -10.03 6.89 25.76
N GLU A 135 -9.33 6.18 26.64
CA GLU A 135 -7.95 6.47 27.04
C GLU A 135 -7.03 5.28 26.72
N ILE A 136 -5.86 5.56 26.14
CA ILE A 136 -4.85 4.54 25.90
C ILE A 136 -4.10 4.23 27.20
N ASN A 137 -4.40 3.06 27.78
CA ASN A 137 -3.71 2.50 28.94
C ASN A 137 -2.92 1.22 28.57
N SER A 138 -2.21 0.63 29.54
CA SER A 138 -1.39 -0.57 29.31
C SER A 138 -2.23 -1.78 28.88
N GLU A 139 -3.43 -1.93 29.45
CA GLU A 139 -4.38 -2.98 29.08
C GLU A 139 -4.79 -2.89 27.60
N THR A 140 -5.18 -1.69 27.14
CA THR A 140 -5.56 -1.46 25.73
C THR A 140 -4.40 -1.78 24.78
N VAL A 141 -3.18 -1.37 25.12
CA VAL A 141 -1.99 -1.64 24.32
C VAL A 141 -1.69 -3.14 24.22
N GLN A 142 -1.78 -3.87 25.34
CA GLN A 142 -1.59 -5.33 25.32
C GLN A 142 -2.70 -6.03 24.52
N ALA A 143 -3.95 -5.58 24.64
CA ALA A 143 -5.07 -6.13 23.86
C ALA A 143 -4.92 -5.89 22.36
N VAL A 144 -4.44 -4.71 21.94
CA VAL A 144 -4.08 -4.46 20.53
C VAL A 144 -2.98 -5.42 20.09
N ALA A 145 -1.96 -5.64 20.91
CA ALA A 145 -0.87 -6.55 20.58
C ALA A 145 -1.32 -8.02 20.47
N LEU A 146 -2.18 -8.50 21.38
CA LEU A 146 -2.81 -9.83 21.28
C LEU A 146 -3.67 -9.97 20.02
N TRP A 147 -4.41 -8.92 19.67
CA TRP A 147 -5.18 -8.90 18.44
C TRP A 147 -4.26 -8.98 17.22
N GLN A 148 -3.19 -8.18 17.17
CA GLN A 148 -2.19 -8.24 16.10
C GLN A 148 -1.55 -9.64 15.99
N GLN A 149 -1.21 -10.28 17.10
CA GLN A 149 -0.62 -11.62 17.15
C GLN A 149 -1.56 -12.68 16.54
N SER A 150 -2.87 -12.53 16.76
CA SER A 150 -3.89 -13.42 16.22
C SER A 150 -4.27 -13.11 14.76
N ASN A 151 -3.72 -12.04 14.18
CA ASN A 151 -4.02 -11.58 12.82
C ASN A 151 -2.71 -11.36 12.03
N PRO A 152 -1.94 -12.43 11.75
CA PRO A 152 -0.75 -12.32 10.93
C PRO A 152 -1.08 -11.80 9.52
N PRO A 153 -0.15 -11.09 8.84
CA PRO A 153 1.25 -10.86 9.22
C PRO A 153 1.46 -9.54 10.00
N LEU A 154 0.48 -9.09 10.79
CA LEU A 154 0.61 -7.83 11.53
C LEU A 154 1.78 -7.88 12.54
N LYS A 155 2.51 -6.77 12.61
CA LYS A 155 3.52 -6.58 13.64
C LYS A 155 2.86 -6.45 15.01
N VAL A 156 3.36 -7.21 15.99
CA VAL A 156 2.90 -7.19 17.38
C VAL A 156 3.62 -6.06 18.12
N ASP A 157 3.09 -4.85 18.04
CA ASP A 157 3.66 -3.64 18.66
C ASP A 157 2.67 -2.83 19.50
N GLY A 158 1.41 -3.27 19.59
CA GLY A 158 0.35 -2.61 20.35
C GLY A 158 -0.11 -1.28 19.74
N MET A 159 0.37 -0.93 18.55
CA MET A 159 0.01 0.29 17.83
C MET A 159 -1.04 -0.03 16.77
N ALA A 160 -2.27 0.46 16.97
CA ALA A 160 -3.34 0.39 15.99
C ALA A 160 -3.09 1.43 14.88
N GLY A 161 -2.04 1.19 14.10
CA GLY A 161 -1.56 2.07 13.04
C GLY A 161 -2.07 1.71 11.65
N PRO A 162 -1.44 2.28 10.59
CA PRO A 162 -1.90 2.16 9.20
C PRO A 162 -2.04 0.74 8.63
N ARG A 163 -1.49 -0.28 9.30
CA ARG A 163 -1.68 -1.70 8.91
C ARG A 163 -2.73 -2.41 9.78
N THR A 164 -2.73 -2.12 11.08
CA THR A 164 -3.66 -2.72 12.04
C THR A 164 -5.08 -2.20 11.83
N LEU A 165 -5.28 -0.90 11.63
CA LEU A 165 -6.61 -0.31 11.48
C LEU A 165 -7.39 -0.86 10.28
N PRO A 166 -6.87 -0.89 9.03
CA PRO A 166 -7.65 -1.42 7.92
C PRO A 166 -7.94 -2.93 8.04
N ALA A 167 -7.10 -3.70 8.73
CA ALA A 167 -7.39 -5.09 9.05
C ALA A 167 -8.48 -5.23 10.14
N ALA A 168 -8.45 -4.35 11.13
CA ALA A 168 -9.39 -4.38 12.26
C ALA A 168 -10.78 -3.82 11.90
N PHE A 169 -10.81 -2.81 11.03
CA PHE A 169 -12.00 -2.07 10.60
C PHE A 169 -12.13 -2.15 9.08
N ALA A 170 -12.37 -3.36 8.59
CA ALA A 170 -12.60 -3.61 7.16
C ALA A 170 -13.79 -2.78 6.65
N SER A 171 -13.63 -2.20 5.46
CA SER A 171 -14.65 -1.40 4.77
C SER A 171 -14.54 -1.59 3.25
N GLY A 172 -15.67 -1.45 2.57
CA GLY A 172 -15.72 -1.50 1.11
C GLY A 172 -15.27 -2.86 0.58
N LEU A 173 -14.26 -2.87 -0.30
CA LEU A 173 -13.76 -4.10 -0.91
C LEU A 173 -13.14 -5.07 0.10
N ALA A 174 -12.69 -4.56 1.26
CA ALA A 174 -12.10 -5.37 2.31
C ALA A 174 -13.13 -6.13 3.17
N GLU A 175 -14.42 -5.84 3.03
CA GLU A 175 -15.47 -6.55 3.76
C GLU A 175 -15.60 -7.99 3.26
N GLU A 176 -15.79 -8.93 4.19
CA GLU A 176 -15.97 -10.36 3.88
C GLU A 176 -17.09 -10.59 2.87
N LYS A 177 -18.21 -9.87 3.01
CA LYS A 177 -19.33 -9.92 2.06
C LYS A 177 -18.90 -9.53 0.64
N SER A 178 -18.10 -8.47 0.49
CA SER A 178 -17.64 -8.02 -0.84
C SER A 178 -16.71 -9.05 -1.47
N ILE A 179 -15.78 -9.60 -0.67
CA ILE A 179 -14.85 -10.66 -1.08
C ILE A 179 -15.62 -11.90 -1.56
N ASN A 180 -16.55 -12.41 -0.75
CA ASN A 180 -17.32 -13.61 -1.08
C ASN A 180 -18.17 -13.42 -2.35
N GLN A 181 -18.79 -12.25 -2.51
CA GLN A 181 -19.55 -11.92 -3.71
C GLN A 181 -18.67 -11.85 -4.96
N TYR A 182 -17.49 -11.25 -4.85
CA TYR A 182 -16.52 -11.22 -5.94
C TYR A 182 -16.03 -12.63 -6.30
N VAL A 183 -15.63 -13.43 -5.32
CA VAL A 183 -15.14 -14.81 -5.52
C VAL A 183 -16.19 -15.68 -6.21
N GLY A 184 -17.46 -15.64 -5.77
CA GLY A 184 -18.53 -16.41 -6.40
C GLY A 184 -18.74 -16.05 -7.88
N ALA A 185 -18.68 -14.75 -8.20
CA ALA A 185 -18.78 -14.28 -9.57
C ALA A 185 -17.52 -14.61 -10.41
N ALA A 186 -16.33 -14.52 -9.83
CA ALA A 186 -15.08 -14.90 -10.48
C ALA A 186 -15.02 -16.40 -10.81
N LYS A 187 -15.49 -17.27 -9.89
CA LYS A 187 -15.70 -18.71 -10.16
C LYS A 187 -16.67 -18.94 -11.31
N THR A 188 -17.77 -18.18 -11.35
CA THR A 188 -18.71 -18.25 -12.47
C THR A 188 -18.03 -17.89 -13.80
N ILE A 189 -17.24 -16.82 -13.81
CA ILE A 189 -16.47 -16.37 -14.99
C ILE A 189 -15.44 -17.42 -15.41
N GLN A 190 -14.77 -18.08 -14.47
CA GLN A 190 -13.84 -19.17 -14.77
C GLN A 190 -14.52 -20.32 -15.52
N THR A 191 -15.73 -20.73 -15.10
CA THR A 191 -16.49 -21.78 -15.83
C THR A 191 -16.87 -21.34 -17.26
N GLN A 192 -17.00 -20.04 -17.49
CA GLN A 192 -17.28 -19.43 -18.79
C GLN A 192 -16.00 -19.02 -19.55
N TRP A 193 -14.81 -19.26 -19.01
CA TRP A 193 -13.57 -18.67 -19.54
C TRP A 193 -13.30 -19.01 -21.00
N ALA A 194 -13.56 -20.27 -21.37
CA ALA A 194 -13.43 -20.75 -22.75
C ALA A 194 -14.51 -20.17 -23.67
N THR A 195 -15.72 -19.89 -23.16
CA THR A 195 -16.86 -19.38 -23.95
C THR A 195 -16.76 -17.87 -24.21
N LEU A 196 -16.01 -17.14 -23.39
CA LEU A 196 -15.75 -15.71 -23.59
C LEU A 196 -14.87 -15.41 -24.82
N LYS A 197 -14.23 -16.43 -25.43
CA LYS A 197 -13.47 -16.44 -26.72
C LYS A 197 -12.26 -15.50 -26.85
N THR A 198 -12.29 -14.31 -26.27
CA THR A 198 -11.25 -13.29 -26.44
C THR A 198 -10.67 -12.86 -25.10
N PRO A 199 -9.39 -12.44 -25.07
CA PRO A 199 -8.80 -11.85 -23.87
C PRO A 199 -9.60 -10.65 -23.35
N GLN A 200 -10.09 -9.80 -24.27
CA GLN A 200 -10.87 -8.61 -23.92
C GLN A 200 -12.19 -8.98 -23.22
N ALA A 201 -12.90 -9.99 -23.70
CA ALA A 201 -14.16 -10.41 -23.08
C ALA A 201 -13.96 -10.98 -21.67
N ARG A 202 -12.86 -11.73 -21.43
CA ARG A 202 -12.47 -12.23 -20.10
C ARG A 202 -12.13 -11.10 -19.15
N ALA A 203 -11.32 -10.15 -19.62
CA ALA A 203 -11.00 -8.92 -18.90
C ALA A 203 -12.28 -8.13 -18.53
N SER A 204 -13.17 -7.92 -19.50
CA SER A 204 -14.45 -7.23 -19.29
C SER A 204 -15.34 -7.93 -18.30
N ALA A 205 -15.39 -9.26 -18.32
CA ALA A 205 -16.20 -10.02 -17.39
C ALA A 205 -15.72 -9.82 -15.93
N LEU A 206 -14.40 -9.91 -15.68
CA LEU A 206 -13.86 -9.70 -14.33
C LEU A 206 -13.98 -8.24 -13.88
N ILE A 207 -13.64 -7.27 -14.73
CA ILE A 207 -13.73 -5.85 -14.37
C ILE A 207 -15.16 -5.42 -14.13
N LYS A 208 -16.14 -5.99 -14.83
CA LYS A 208 -17.55 -5.73 -14.53
C LYS A 208 -17.88 -6.07 -13.07
N VAL A 209 -17.48 -7.24 -12.58
CA VAL A 209 -17.73 -7.67 -11.19
C VAL A 209 -16.97 -6.79 -10.20
N VAL A 210 -15.70 -6.45 -10.50
CA VAL A 210 -14.93 -5.49 -9.71
C VAL A 210 -15.67 -4.16 -9.59
N ASN A 211 -16.14 -3.61 -10.71
CA ASN A 211 -16.82 -2.32 -10.74
C ASN A 211 -18.17 -2.35 -10.02
N GLU A 212 -18.87 -3.49 -10.00
CA GLU A 212 -20.03 -3.66 -9.14
C GLU A 212 -19.66 -3.58 -7.65
N ARG A 213 -18.51 -4.13 -7.23
CA ARG A 213 -18.02 -4.01 -5.84
C ARG A 213 -17.55 -2.60 -5.52
N LEU A 214 -16.79 -1.95 -6.41
CA LEU A 214 -16.36 -0.56 -6.25
C LEU A 214 -17.56 0.38 -6.13
N SER A 215 -18.55 0.25 -7.02
CA SER A 215 -19.76 1.05 -6.95
C SER A 215 -20.54 0.82 -5.66
N ALA A 216 -20.63 -0.42 -5.18
CA ALA A 216 -21.27 -0.74 -3.90
C ALA A 216 -20.52 -0.12 -2.70
N ALA A 217 -19.20 0.01 -2.78
CA ALA A 217 -18.37 0.71 -1.80
C ALA A 217 -18.40 2.25 -1.97
N GLY A 218 -19.12 2.79 -2.95
CA GLY A 218 -19.17 4.22 -3.24
C GLY A 218 -17.91 4.76 -3.93
N VAL A 219 -17.12 3.89 -4.55
CA VAL A 219 -15.91 4.23 -5.32
C VAL A 219 -16.27 4.33 -6.81
N PRO A 220 -15.80 5.36 -7.54
CA PRO A 220 -15.98 5.43 -8.99
C PRO A 220 -15.41 4.20 -9.69
N ILE A 221 -16.17 3.65 -10.63
CA ILE A 221 -15.76 2.49 -11.42
C ILE A 221 -14.47 2.77 -12.20
N CYS A 222 -13.64 1.75 -12.36
CA CYS A 222 -12.41 1.83 -13.15
C CYS A 222 -12.69 1.50 -14.62
N ASN A 223 -11.93 2.12 -15.52
CA ASN A 223 -11.78 1.62 -16.88
C ASN A 223 -10.93 0.35 -16.88
N GLN A 224 -10.83 -0.31 -18.04
CA GLN A 224 -9.90 -1.41 -18.25
C GLN A 224 -9.06 -1.20 -19.50
N ALA A 225 -7.83 -1.73 -19.49
CA ALA A 225 -7.01 -1.87 -20.67
C ALA A 225 -6.24 -3.19 -20.62
N LEU A 226 -6.09 -3.89 -21.75
CA LEU A 226 -5.13 -5.00 -21.83
C LEU A 226 -3.76 -4.46 -22.21
N LYS A 227 -2.75 -4.75 -21.39
CA LYS A 227 -1.37 -4.31 -21.60
C LYS A 227 -0.40 -5.48 -21.53
N ASP A 228 0.76 -5.29 -22.14
CA ASP A 228 1.89 -6.19 -21.93
C ASP A 228 2.56 -5.79 -20.61
N LEU A 229 2.22 -6.53 -19.55
CA LEU A 229 2.75 -6.34 -18.19
C LEU A 229 3.75 -7.47 -17.85
N GLY A 230 4.25 -8.16 -18.88
CA GLY A 230 4.92 -9.45 -18.71
C GLY A 230 3.98 -10.43 -17.99
N ALA A 231 4.49 -11.05 -16.94
CA ALA A 231 3.73 -12.04 -16.18
C ALA A 231 2.73 -11.43 -15.18
N ALA A 232 2.61 -10.10 -15.06
CA ALA A 232 1.75 -9.47 -14.05
C ALA A 232 0.30 -9.51 -14.55
N ALA A 233 -0.65 -9.88 -13.70
CA ALA A 233 -2.05 -10.00 -14.10
C ALA A 233 -2.80 -8.66 -14.09
N GLY A 234 -2.30 -7.65 -13.37
CA GLY A 234 -2.81 -6.29 -13.47
C GLY A 234 -1.93 -5.24 -12.77
N GLN A 235 -2.31 -3.98 -12.95
CA GLN A 235 -1.80 -2.80 -12.23
C GLN A 235 -2.87 -1.69 -12.25
N LEU A 236 -2.82 -0.72 -11.32
CA LEU A 236 -3.73 0.43 -11.31
C LEU A 236 -3.06 1.70 -11.84
N SER A 237 -3.60 2.25 -12.93
CA SER A 237 -3.27 3.61 -13.36
C SER A 237 -4.23 4.62 -12.74
N PHE A 238 -3.87 5.23 -11.61
CA PHE A 238 -4.71 6.24 -10.93
C PHE A 238 -4.88 7.55 -11.73
N GLU A 239 -3.94 7.89 -12.62
CA GLU A 239 -4.03 9.06 -13.51
C GLU A 239 -5.16 8.93 -14.53
N THR A 240 -5.36 7.71 -15.05
CA THR A 240 -6.40 7.42 -16.05
C THR A 240 -7.64 6.77 -15.42
N TRP A 241 -7.52 6.37 -14.16
CA TRP A 241 -8.48 5.56 -13.41
C TRP A 241 -8.82 4.27 -14.16
N THR A 242 -7.77 3.51 -14.50
CA THR A 242 -7.82 2.29 -15.31
C THR A 242 -7.12 1.16 -14.58
N ILE A 243 -7.75 0.00 -14.48
CA ILE A 243 -7.06 -1.25 -14.13
C ILE A 243 -6.50 -1.81 -15.44
N ASP A 244 -5.18 -1.74 -15.59
CA ASP A 244 -4.50 -2.41 -16.69
C ASP A 244 -4.40 -3.90 -16.36
N LEU A 245 -4.67 -4.76 -17.34
CA LEU A 245 -4.73 -6.21 -17.19
C LEU A 245 -3.69 -6.88 -18.07
N GLY A 246 -2.99 -7.87 -17.51
CA GLY A 246 -1.91 -8.59 -18.16
C GLY A 246 -2.39 -9.40 -19.35
N LYS A 247 -1.98 -9.00 -20.56
CA LYS A 247 -2.39 -9.67 -21.80
C LYS A 247 -2.07 -11.16 -21.79
N GLU A 248 -0.93 -11.57 -21.24
CA GLU A 248 -0.54 -12.99 -21.15
C GLU A 248 -1.54 -13.81 -20.33
N ALA A 249 -1.88 -13.35 -19.12
CA ALA A 249 -2.81 -14.03 -18.22
C ALA A 249 -4.20 -14.22 -18.87
N PHE A 250 -4.70 -13.19 -19.53
CA PHE A 250 -6.03 -13.22 -20.16
C PHE A 250 -6.07 -13.91 -21.53
N SER A 251 -4.90 -14.18 -22.13
CA SER A 251 -4.81 -14.88 -23.42
C SER A 251 -4.93 -16.39 -23.31
N LYS A 252 -4.72 -16.97 -22.13
CA LYS A 252 -4.88 -18.41 -21.89
C LYS A 252 -6.31 -18.86 -22.22
N ALA A 253 -6.44 -19.89 -23.06
CA ALA A 253 -7.75 -20.40 -23.51
C ALA A 253 -8.56 -21.05 -22.39
N THR A 254 -7.86 -21.63 -21.42
CA THR A 254 -8.38 -22.31 -20.23
C THR A 254 -7.54 -21.90 -19.02
N LEU A 255 -8.12 -21.98 -17.83
CA LEU A 255 -7.43 -21.75 -16.56
C LEU A 255 -7.60 -22.96 -15.66
N THR A 256 -6.54 -23.35 -14.98
CA THR A 256 -6.64 -24.15 -13.75
C THR A 256 -7.27 -23.31 -12.63
N ASP A 257 -7.76 -23.96 -11.58
CA ASP A 257 -8.30 -23.26 -10.40
C ASP A 257 -7.26 -22.35 -9.75
N ALA A 258 -6.01 -22.79 -9.68
CA ALA A 258 -4.91 -21.99 -9.16
C ALA A 258 -4.67 -20.74 -10.01
N GLU A 259 -4.60 -20.87 -11.34
CA GLU A 259 -4.43 -19.71 -12.22
C GLU A 259 -5.61 -18.73 -12.14
N ALA A 260 -6.84 -19.24 -12.01
CA ALA A 260 -8.02 -18.40 -11.84
C ALA A 260 -8.03 -17.66 -10.50
N ALA A 261 -7.62 -18.33 -9.41
CA ALA A 261 -7.47 -17.72 -8.10
C ALA A 261 -6.41 -16.62 -8.11
N GLU A 262 -5.23 -16.84 -8.72
CA GLU A 262 -4.17 -15.83 -8.82
C GLU A 262 -4.58 -14.61 -9.66
N ILE A 263 -5.28 -14.82 -10.78
CA ILE A 263 -5.84 -13.71 -11.58
C ILE A 263 -6.89 -12.95 -10.76
N ALA A 264 -7.79 -13.66 -10.08
CA ALA A 264 -8.84 -13.04 -9.29
C ALA A 264 -8.27 -12.22 -8.12
N ASP A 265 -7.28 -12.76 -7.40
CA ASP A 265 -6.50 -12.11 -6.35
C ASP A 265 -5.88 -10.81 -6.85
N THR A 266 -5.06 -10.88 -7.90
CA THR A 266 -4.37 -9.71 -8.46
C THR A 266 -5.36 -8.63 -8.90
N VAL A 267 -6.41 -9.01 -9.64
CA VAL A 267 -7.40 -8.03 -10.13
C VAL A 267 -8.13 -7.34 -8.98
N TYR A 268 -8.41 -8.05 -7.88
CA TYR A 268 -9.07 -7.49 -6.71
C TYR A 268 -8.10 -6.67 -5.84
N HIS A 269 -6.82 -7.02 -5.82
CA HIS A 269 -5.73 -6.21 -5.24
C HIS A 269 -5.65 -4.84 -5.92
N GLU A 270 -5.62 -4.78 -7.26
CA GLU A 270 -5.61 -3.51 -7.99
C GLU A 270 -6.88 -2.68 -7.75
N ALA A 271 -8.02 -3.35 -7.64
CA ALA A 271 -9.26 -2.68 -7.28
C ALA A 271 -9.21 -2.10 -5.86
N ARG A 272 -8.52 -2.77 -4.94
CA ARG A 272 -8.32 -2.25 -3.58
C ARG A 272 -7.45 -0.99 -3.59
N HIS A 273 -6.42 -0.90 -4.44
CA HIS A 273 -5.70 0.36 -4.65
C HIS A 273 -6.62 1.48 -5.16
N ALA A 274 -7.57 1.19 -6.06
CA ALA A 274 -8.50 2.20 -6.55
C ALA A 274 -9.37 2.75 -5.41
N GLU A 275 -9.87 1.88 -4.53
CA GLU A 275 -10.56 2.32 -3.32
C GLU A 275 -9.65 3.16 -2.41
N GLN A 276 -8.44 2.70 -2.11
CA GLN A 276 -7.51 3.39 -1.22
C GLN A 276 -7.19 4.82 -1.71
N TRP A 277 -6.87 4.99 -2.99
CA TRP A 277 -6.60 6.31 -3.58
C TRP A 277 -7.84 7.20 -3.54
N TYR A 278 -9.02 6.64 -3.78
CA TYR A 278 -10.27 7.38 -3.65
C TYR A 278 -10.52 7.82 -2.20
N ARG A 279 -10.31 6.94 -1.21
CA ARG A 279 -10.45 7.29 0.22
C ARG A 279 -9.45 8.36 0.65
N MET A 280 -8.21 8.32 0.17
CA MET A 280 -7.24 9.41 0.39
C MET A 280 -7.76 10.75 -0.15
N ALA A 281 -8.34 10.76 -1.36
CA ALA A 281 -8.96 11.96 -1.92
C ALA A 281 -10.18 12.44 -1.09
N GLN A 282 -11.06 11.53 -0.64
CA GLN A 282 -12.20 11.88 0.22
C GLN A 282 -11.75 12.43 1.59
N MET A 283 -10.67 11.88 2.15
CA MET A 283 -10.06 12.36 3.40
C MET A 283 -9.51 13.78 3.23
N LEU A 284 -8.77 14.04 2.15
CA LEU A 284 -8.27 15.39 1.84
C LEU A 284 -9.41 16.38 1.60
N ALA A 285 -10.50 15.96 0.94
CA ALA A 285 -11.69 16.76 0.78
C ALA A 285 -12.37 17.07 2.11
N GLY A 286 -12.46 16.10 3.03
CA GLY A 286 -12.93 16.31 4.40
C GLY A 286 -12.10 17.32 5.19
N LYS A 287 -10.80 17.43 4.88
CA LYS A 287 -9.88 18.48 5.40
C LYS A 287 -10.03 19.83 4.67
N GLY A 288 -11.02 19.98 3.79
CA GLY A 288 -11.31 21.24 3.08
C GLY A 288 -10.44 21.50 1.85
N ARG A 289 -9.71 20.50 1.34
CA ARG A 289 -8.90 20.67 0.11
C ARG A 289 -9.82 20.73 -1.12
N SER A 290 -9.53 21.64 -2.05
CA SER A 290 -10.27 21.73 -3.30
C SER A 290 -9.91 20.61 -4.28
N ALA A 291 -10.82 20.28 -5.20
CA ALA A 291 -10.57 19.24 -6.21
C ALA A 291 -9.28 19.47 -7.00
N LYS A 292 -9.01 20.72 -7.42
CA LYS A 292 -7.78 21.08 -8.12
C LYS A 292 -6.52 20.87 -7.26
N ALA A 293 -6.60 21.13 -5.96
CA ALA A 293 -5.47 20.91 -5.06
C ALA A 293 -5.20 19.41 -4.85
N ILE A 294 -6.26 18.62 -4.66
CA ILE A 294 -6.18 17.17 -4.49
C ILE A 294 -5.62 16.53 -5.77
N ALA A 295 -6.21 16.79 -6.94
CA ALA A 295 -5.75 16.21 -8.22
C ALA A 295 -4.27 16.53 -8.52
N ARG A 296 -3.81 17.74 -8.20
CA ARG A 296 -2.39 18.11 -8.35
C ARG A 296 -1.47 17.37 -7.38
N GLU A 297 -1.92 17.17 -6.15
CA GLU A 297 -1.12 16.49 -5.12
C GLU A 297 -1.04 14.98 -5.37
N THR A 298 -2.15 14.36 -5.75
CA THR A 298 -2.26 12.90 -5.83
C THR A 298 -2.12 12.34 -7.24
N GLY A 299 -2.20 13.18 -8.29
CA GLY A 299 -2.25 12.72 -9.67
C GLY A 299 -3.51 11.95 -10.04
N ILE A 300 -4.48 11.82 -9.12
CA ILE A 300 -5.74 11.12 -9.40
C ILE A 300 -6.52 11.89 -10.46
N LYS A 301 -7.11 11.12 -11.39
CA LYS A 301 -8.01 11.63 -12.43
C LYS A 301 -9.01 12.66 -11.90
N ALA A 302 -9.09 13.83 -12.55
CA ALA A 302 -9.82 14.99 -12.05
C ALA A 302 -11.31 14.71 -11.78
N GLU A 303 -11.96 13.91 -12.62
CA GLU A 303 -13.38 13.55 -12.46
C GLU A 303 -13.60 12.70 -11.20
N VAL A 304 -12.67 11.80 -10.87
CA VAL A 304 -12.71 10.96 -9.67
C VAL A 304 -12.49 11.81 -8.42
N VAL A 305 -11.59 12.79 -8.50
CA VAL A 305 -11.40 13.75 -7.40
C VAL A 305 -12.66 14.60 -7.18
N ALA A 306 -13.37 14.99 -8.25
CA ALA A 306 -14.61 15.74 -8.12
C ALA A 306 -15.70 14.94 -7.37
N THR A 307 -15.80 13.63 -7.61
CA THR A 307 -16.73 12.79 -6.85
C THR A 307 -16.30 12.62 -5.39
N ALA A 308 -14.99 12.54 -5.13
CA ALA A 308 -14.45 12.49 -3.77
C ALA A 308 -14.77 13.76 -2.97
N VAL A 309 -14.65 14.94 -3.60
CA VAL A 309 -15.00 16.23 -2.99
C VAL A 309 -16.50 16.35 -2.72
N SER A 310 -17.32 15.75 -3.58
CA SER A 310 -18.78 15.72 -3.39
C SER A 310 -19.21 14.76 -2.26
N ASN A 311 -18.33 13.83 -1.88
CA ASN A 311 -18.58 12.83 -0.84
C ASN A 311 -17.40 12.75 0.13
N PRO A 312 -17.07 13.82 0.86
CA PRO A 312 -15.89 13.83 1.72
C PRO A 312 -16.04 12.84 2.89
N LEU A 313 -14.93 12.24 3.32
CA LEU A 313 -14.92 11.49 4.57
C LEU A 313 -15.03 12.47 5.75
N LYS A 314 -15.79 12.10 6.77
CA LYS A 314 -15.94 12.93 7.97
C LYS A 314 -14.59 13.05 8.70
N PRO A 315 -14.08 14.26 8.99
CA PRO A 315 -12.88 14.42 9.80
C PRO A 315 -13.01 13.72 11.15
N GLY A 316 -11.95 13.01 11.57
CA GLY A 316 -11.94 12.25 12.82
C GLY A 316 -12.74 10.95 12.80
N SER A 317 -13.28 10.51 11.65
CA SER A 317 -13.84 9.16 11.50
C SER A 317 -12.73 8.11 11.40
N MET A 318 -13.08 6.84 11.67
CA MET A 318 -12.14 5.71 11.53
C MET A 318 -11.66 5.56 10.09
N GLU A 319 -12.55 5.74 9.12
CA GLU A 319 -12.23 5.68 7.70
C GLU A 319 -11.28 6.81 7.28
N ALA A 320 -11.48 8.03 7.80
CA ALA A 320 -10.55 9.13 7.56
C ALA A 320 -9.16 8.87 8.17
N LEU A 321 -9.10 8.25 9.36
CA LEU A 321 -7.84 7.88 10.01
C LEU A 321 -7.09 6.78 9.24
N ILE A 322 -7.81 5.77 8.74
CA ILE A 322 -7.24 4.72 7.88
C ILE A 322 -6.68 5.35 6.60
N ALA A 323 -7.46 6.20 5.93
CA ALA A 323 -7.04 6.88 4.71
C ALA A 323 -5.85 7.82 4.93
N GLU A 324 -5.76 8.47 6.09
CA GLU A 324 -4.59 9.26 6.48
C GLU A 324 -3.35 8.38 6.65
N GLY A 325 -3.49 7.16 7.18
CA GLY A 325 -2.39 6.19 7.27
C GLY A 325 -1.79 5.81 5.90
N TRP A 326 -2.63 5.61 4.89
CA TRP A 326 -2.17 5.39 3.51
C TRP A 326 -1.57 6.67 2.91
N HIS A 327 -2.22 7.83 3.12
CA HIS A 327 -1.72 9.11 2.61
C HIS A 327 -0.33 9.45 3.16
N GLU A 328 -0.09 9.22 4.44
CA GLU A 328 1.23 9.43 5.06
C GLU A 328 2.32 8.55 4.43
N SER A 329 1.96 7.33 4.00
CA SER A 329 2.84 6.42 3.25
C SER A 329 3.16 6.95 1.86
N VAL A 330 2.13 7.35 1.10
CA VAL A 330 2.27 7.65 -0.33
C VAL A 330 2.72 9.09 -0.59
N TYR A 331 2.17 10.07 0.13
CA TYR A 331 2.36 11.50 -0.12
C TYR A 331 2.90 12.28 1.08
N GLY A 332 2.76 11.75 2.29
CA GLY A 332 3.13 12.42 3.53
C GLY A 332 4.56 12.11 4.01
N ALA A 333 4.73 12.05 5.32
CA ALA A 333 6.04 12.00 5.96
C ALA A 333 6.85 10.73 5.64
N ARG A 334 6.19 9.66 5.17
CA ARG A 334 6.82 8.37 4.83
C ARG A 334 7.01 8.16 3.33
N ALA A 335 6.63 9.12 2.48
CA ALA A 335 6.78 9.02 1.02
C ALA A 335 8.22 8.73 0.58
N ALA A 336 9.22 9.35 1.23
CA ALA A 336 10.63 9.09 0.91
C ALA A 336 11.07 7.65 1.27
N TYR A 337 10.54 7.08 2.35
CA TYR A 337 10.81 5.69 2.71
C TYR A 337 10.12 4.74 1.72
N ARG A 338 8.86 5.01 1.36
CA ARG A 338 8.14 4.28 0.33
C ARG A 338 8.94 4.23 -0.97
N GLU A 339 9.40 5.39 -1.43
CA GLU A 339 10.20 5.52 -2.66
C GLU A 339 11.50 4.69 -2.61
N GLN A 340 12.17 4.64 -1.46
CA GLN A 340 13.35 3.80 -1.29
C GLN A 340 13.03 2.30 -1.38
N VAL A 341 11.93 1.86 -0.74
CA VAL A 341 11.47 0.46 -0.79
C VAL A 341 11.11 0.07 -2.21
N LEU A 342 10.36 0.93 -2.89
CA LEU A 342 9.98 0.80 -4.28
C LEU A 342 11.21 0.69 -5.21
N THR A 343 12.12 1.65 -5.13
CA THR A 343 13.37 1.61 -5.91
C THR A 343 14.16 0.31 -5.67
N GLU A 344 14.25 -0.16 -4.43
CA GLU A 344 15.02 -1.36 -4.09
C GLU A 344 14.34 -2.65 -4.58
N VAL A 345 13.01 -2.77 -4.52
CA VAL A 345 12.32 -3.96 -5.04
C VAL A 345 12.42 -4.04 -6.57
N LEU A 346 12.40 -2.91 -7.28
CA LEU A 346 12.66 -2.85 -8.73
C LEU A 346 14.08 -3.32 -9.07
N ALA A 347 15.06 -2.74 -8.38
CA ALA A 347 16.48 -3.00 -8.64
C ALA A 347 16.85 -4.45 -8.32
N SER A 348 16.33 -4.99 -7.22
CA SER A 348 16.55 -6.38 -6.83
C SER A 348 15.84 -7.37 -7.77
N LYS A 349 14.63 -7.08 -8.25
CA LYS A 349 13.95 -7.89 -9.29
C LYS A 349 14.73 -7.91 -10.60
N THR A 350 15.22 -6.75 -11.04
CA THR A 350 16.05 -6.65 -12.26
C THR A 350 17.33 -7.49 -12.12
N ALA A 351 17.97 -7.45 -10.95
CA ALA A 351 19.15 -8.27 -10.67
C ALA A 351 18.83 -9.77 -10.65
N LEU A 352 17.69 -10.16 -10.06
CA LEU A 352 17.20 -11.54 -10.05
C LEU A 352 16.96 -12.06 -11.47
N ASN A 353 16.23 -11.33 -12.31
CA ASN A 353 15.97 -11.72 -13.69
C ASN A 353 17.29 -11.93 -14.47
N LYS A 354 18.25 -11.01 -14.33
CA LYS A 354 19.58 -11.13 -14.96
C LYS A 354 20.37 -12.35 -14.46
N ALA A 355 20.30 -12.64 -13.16
CA ALA A 355 20.97 -13.80 -12.58
C ALA A 355 20.32 -15.10 -13.09
N GLN A 356 18.99 -15.13 -13.20
CA GLN A 356 18.24 -16.26 -13.76
C GLN A 356 18.61 -16.52 -15.23
N GLU A 357 18.65 -15.48 -16.06
CA GLU A 357 19.10 -15.60 -17.45
C GLU A 357 20.53 -16.14 -17.57
N THR A 358 21.42 -15.68 -16.70
CA THR A 358 22.83 -16.13 -16.68
C THR A 358 22.93 -17.60 -16.28
N TYR A 359 22.16 -18.03 -15.27
CA TYR A 359 22.08 -19.42 -14.86
C TYR A 359 21.49 -20.32 -15.96
N ASN A 360 20.39 -19.89 -16.59
CA ASN A 360 19.75 -20.64 -17.68
C ASN A 360 20.68 -20.86 -18.87
N LYS A 361 21.55 -19.88 -19.19
CA LYS A 361 22.57 -20.00 -20.24
C LYS A 361 23.75 -20.88 -19.83
N SER A 362 24.08 -20.93 -18.54
CA SER A 362 25.24 -21.68 -18.03
C SER A 362 25.02 -22.11 -16.56
N PRO A 363 24.49 -23.32 -16.31
CA PRO A 363 24.10 -23.77 -14.98
C PRO A 363 25.32 -24.29 -14.18
N THR A 364 26.21 -23.38 -13.81
CA THR A 364 27.38 -23.67 -12.96
C THR A 364 27.08 -23.38 -11.49
N LYS A 365 27.83 -24.00 -10.57
CA LYS A 365 27.73 -23.70 -9.12
C LYS A 365 27.91 -22.21 -8.81
N THR A 366 28.79 -21.53 -9.54
CA THR A 366 29.01 -20.08 -9.39
C THR A 366 27.80 -19.26 -9.84
N ASN A 367 27.13 -19.64 -10.93
CA ASN A 367 25.93 -18.94 -11.39
C ASN A 367 24.72 -19.24 -10.51
N GLN A 368 24.61 -20.47 -9.97
CA GLN A 368 23.61 -20.79 -8.96
C GLN A 368 23.77 -19.90 -7.72
N ALA A 369 24.99 -19.77 -7.19
CA ALA A 369 25.23 -18.92 -6.01
C ALA A 369 24.87 -17.44 -6.25
N LYS A 370 25.04 -16.93 -7.48
CA LYS A 370 24.60 -15.58 -7.85
C LYS A 370 23.08 -15.47 -7.91
N LEU A 371 22.41 -16.48 -8.46
CA LEU A 371 20.95 -16.55 -8.49
C LEU A 371 20.37 -16.57 -7.07
N ASP A 372 20.90 -17.43 -6.19
CA ASP A 372 20.47 -17.53 -4.80
C ASP A 372 20.66 -16.20 -4.03
N ALA A 373 21.79 -15.53 -4.24
CA ALA A 373 22.06 -14.22 -3.63
C ALA A 373 21.10 -13.13 -4.15
N ALA A 374 20.79 -13.14 -5.45
CA ALA A 374 19.84 -12.20 -6.04
C ALA A 374 18.41 -12.46 -5.56
N GLN A 375 18.01 -13.73 -5.45
CA GLN A 375 16.72 -14.14 -4.90
C GLN A 375 16.58 -13.66 -3.45
N LYS A 376 17.56 -13.93 -2.59
CA LYS A 376 17.53 -13.48 -1.20
C LYS A 376 17.40 -11.96 -1.07
N ARG A 377 18.09 -11.20 -1.94
CA ARG A 377 17.96 -9.73 -1.96
C ARG A 377 16.54 -9.31 -2.35
N PHE A 378 16.00 -9.92 -3.41
CA PHE A 378 14.63 -9.66 -3.84
C PHE A 378 13.61 -10.01 -2.75
N ASP A 379 13.73 -11.16 -2.08
CA ASP A 379 12.82 -11.57 -1.01
C ASP A 379 12.80 -10.55 0.14
N ILE A 380 13.97 -10.02 0.54
CA ILE A 380 14.07 -8.98 1.58
C ILE A 380 13.43 -7.67 1.11
N ALA A 381 13.65 -7.28 -0.15
CA ALA A 381 13.09 -6.06 -0.72
C ALA A 381 11.56 -6.18 -0.87
N TYR A 382 11.09 -7.31 -1.36
CA TYR A 382 9.68 -7.62 -1.54
C TYR A 382 8.95 -7.69 -0.21
N ALA A 383 9.55 -8.31 0.82
CA ALA A 383 8.99 -8.32 2.16
C ALA A 383 8.78 -6.89 2.72
N LYS A 384 9.65 -5.92 2.39
CA LYS A 384 9.46 -4.52 2.78
C LYS A 384 8.38 -3.82 1.94
N TYR A 385 8.29 -4.16 0.66
CA TYR A 385 7.26 -3.64 -0.24
C TYR A 385 5.87 -4.04 0.24
N VAL A 386 5.63 -5.33 0.49
CA VAL A 386 4.34 -5.81 1.05
C VAL A 386 4.07 -5.33 2.48
N ASP A 387 5.07 -4.75 3.16
CA ASP A 387 4.94 -4.14 4.48
C ASP A 387 4.50 -2.67 4.43
N LEU A 388 4.54 -2.03 3.26
CA LEU A 388 4.01 -0.68 3.09
C LEU A 388 2.51 -0.65 3.43
N PRO A 389 2.00 0.38 4.13
CA PRO A 389 0.61 0.43 4.59
C PRO A 389 -0.47 0.10 3.54
N GLU A 390 -0.37 0.69 2.37
CA GLU A 390 -1.29 0.52 1.25
C GLU A 390 -1.18 -0.88 0.62
N GLU A 391 0.04 -1.36 0.43
CA GLU A 391 0.37 -2.69 -0.13
C GLU A 391 -0.05 -3.81 0.83
N ALA A 392 0.22 -3.66 2.12
CA ALA A 392 -0.13 -4.64 3.14
C ALA A 392 -1.64 -4.86 3.20
N ASP A 393 -2.43 -3.80 3.07
CA ASP A 393 -3.89 -3.91 3.01
C ASP A 393 -4.37 -4.49 1.68
N ALA A 394 -3.83 -4.05 0.54
CA ALA A 394 -4.20 -4.57 -0.78
C ALA A 394 -3.85 -6.06 -0.91
N HIS A 395 -2.65 -6.49 -0.50
CA HIS A 395 -2.26 -7.91 -0.47
C HIS A 395 -3.11 -8.72 0.48
N ARG A 396 -3.46 -8.20 1.67
CA ARG A 396 -4.35 -8.92 2.59
C ARG A 396 -5.72 -9.16 1.96
N VAL A 397 -6.27 -8.16 1.27
CA VAL A 397 -7.59 -8.25 0.62
C VAL A 397 -7.55 -9.18 -0.60
N GLY A 398 -6.53 -9.08 -1.44
CA GLY A 398 -6.30 -10.00 -2.56
C GLY A 398 -6.08 -11.44 -2.09
N HIS A 399 -5.22 -11.65 -1.09
CA HIS A 399 -4.98 -12.98 -0.53
C HIS A 399 -6.25 -13.60 0.07
N ALA A 400 -7.11 -12.80 0.70
CA ALA A 400 -8.41 -13.29 1.18
C ALA A 400 -9.31 -13.78 0.04
N VAL A 401 -9.26 -13.14 -1.14
CA VAL A 401 -9.89 -13.67 -2.36
C VAL A 401 -9.29 -15.02 -2.72
N ASN A 402 -7.96 -15.14 -2.79
CA ASN A 402 -7.28 -16.39 -3.14
C ASN A 402 -7.70 -17.55 -2.22
N VAL A 403 -7.66 -17.33 -0.90
CA VAL A 403 -8.09 -18.30 0.12
C VAL A 403 -9.55 -18.69 -0.03
N ALA A 404 -10.46 -17.71 -0.18
CA ALA A 404 -11.88 -17.98 -0.38
C ALA A 404 -12.16 -18.67 -1.72
N TYR A 405 -11.34 -18.42 -2.74
CA TYR A 405 -11.44 -19.07 -4.04
C TYR A 405 -11.09 -20.55 -3.94
N GLN A 406 -10.03 -20.89 -3.21
CA GLN A 406 -9.60 -22.28 -3.02
C GLN A 406 -10.44 -23.05 -2.00
N SER A 407 -11.19 -22.34 -1.15
CA SER A 407 -12.09 -22.99 -0.19
C SER A 407 -13.24 -23.69 -0.92
N PRO A 408 -13.59 -24.95 -0.53
CA PRO A 408 -14.75 -25.63 -1.06
C PRO A 408 -15.99 -24.79 -0.76
N THR A 409 -16.83 -24.57 -1.76
CA THR A 409 -18.12 -23.90 -1.54
C THR A 409 -18.92 -24.72 -0.54
N SER A 410 -19.16 -24.19 0.66
CA SER A 410 -20.12 -24.81 1.57
C SER A 410 -21.47 -24.93 0.84
N PRO A 411 -22.08 -26.13 0.84
CA PRO A 411 -23.29 -26.41 0.06
C PRO A 411 -24.50 -25.58 0.49
#